data_AF-A0A4R0JA52-F1
#
_entry.id   AF-A0A4R0JA52-F1
#
_cell.length_a   1.000
_cell.length_b   1.000
_cell.length_c   1.000
_cell.angle_alpha   90.00
_cell.angle_beta   90.00
_cell.angle_gamma   90.00
#
_symmetry.space_group_name_H-M   'P 1'
#
loop_
_entity.id
_entity.type
_entity.pdbx_description
1 polymer ?
#
loop_
_entity_poly.entity_id
_entity_poly.type
_entity_poly.pdbx_seq_one_letter_code
_entity_poly.pdbx_strand_id
1 'polypeptide(L)'
;MTEPTNSEKGILHPREQARHRSLNRLAAGPEAGRFVEWYWIVEWDLDEPYTAEVLPFPAVNVTFEQPGGAFVNGVCTRKFERELRGRGRAFGVKFWAGGFGAITGLDVGSFRDEVLPLSAVFPDGDRLTDLVFEAESDVRRRAVFEAFLHDHLAPPDPSYELVREIVSTMAADRSLARVDEVTERFDVPIRTLQRLFRRYVGVGPKWVLRRYRLHDGAELLAQGEVAELAELSASLGYFDQAHFSNEFKQQIGLTPAEYAARAAAERQITYR
;
A
#
# COMPACT_ATOMS: atom_id res chain seq x y z
N MET A 1 7.43 17.17 8.34
CA MET A 1 6.23 16.31 8.36
C MET A 1 5.71 16.28 6.95
N THR A 2 5.78 15.13 6.29
CA THR A 2 5.08 14.92 5.02
C THR A 2 3.65 14.59 5.39
N GLU A 3 2.68 15.45 5.05
CA GLU A 3 1.27 15.08 5.21
C GLU A 3 1.02 13.80 4.39
N PRO A 4 0.21 12.84 4.90
CA PRO A 4 -0.20 11.72 4.09
C PRO A 4 -0.87 12.30 2.85
N THR A 5 -0.44 11.91 1.66
CA THR A 5 -1.16 12.28 0.45
C THR A 5 -2.62 11.87 0.65
N ASN A 6 -3.57 12.80 0.51
CA ASN A 6 -5.00 12.52 0.56
C ASN A 6 -5.48 11.73 -0.69
N SER A 7 -4.54 11.00 -1.30
CA SER A 7 -4.71 10.28 -2.55
C SER A 7 -5.48 8.99 -2.28
N GLU A 8 -6.57 8.80 -3.01
CA GLU A 8 -7.35 7.56 -3.04
C GLU A 8 -6.59 6.44 -3.78
N LYS A 9 -5.38 6.70 -4.27
CA LYS A 9 -4.53 5.74 -4.99
C LYS A 9 -4.37 4.45 -4.17
N GLY A 10 -4.61 3.34 -4.85
CA GLY A 10 -4.65 2.00 -4.27
C GLY A 10 -6.01 1.57 -3.72
N ILE A 11 -6.96 2.48 -3.47
CA ILE A 11 -8.34 2.11 -3.14
C ILE A 11 -9.09 1.94 -4.45
N LEU A 12 -9.67 0.75 -4.67
CA LEU A 12 -10.50 0.49 -5.84
C LEU A 12 -11.92 0.94 -5.55
N HIS A 13 -12.63 1.62 -6.45
CA HIS A 13 -14.00 2.10 -6.17
C HIS A 13 -14.12 2.96 -4.89
N PRO A 14 -13.27 4.00 -4.70
CA PRO A 14 -13.17 4.71 -3.43
C PRO A 14 -14.48 5.35 -2.98
N ARG A 15 -15.32 5.82 -3.91
CA ARG A 15 -16.60 6.47 -3.60
C ARG A 15 -17.67 5.48 -3.15
N GLU A 16 -17.67 4.28 -3.71
CA GLU A 16 -18.52 3.19 -3.23
C GLU A 16 -18.08 2.77 -1.83
N GLN A 17 -16.78 2.50 -1.63
CA GLN A 17 -16.26 2.08 -0.33
C GLN A 17 -16.55 3.12 0.77
N ALA A 18 -16.47 4.42 0.47
CA ALA A 18 -16.77 5.49 1.41
C ALA A 18 -18.23 5.48 1.94
N ARG A 19 -19.16 4.77 1.29
CA ARG A 19 -20.53 4.57 1.78
C ARG A 19 -20.64 3.49 2.84
N HIS A 20 -19.67 2.58 2.89
CA HIS A 20 -19.67 1.40 3.74
C HIS A 20 -18.63 1.48 4.88
N ARG A 21 -17.60 2.31 4.73
CA ARG A 21 -16.55 2.47 5.73
C ARG A 21 -15.95 3.87 5.74
N SER A 22 -15.48 4.30 6.90
CA SER A 22 -14.63 5.49 7.01
C SER A 22 -13.19 5.16 6.58
N LEU A 23 -12.44 6.19 6.18
CA LEU A 23 -11.00 6.13 6.07
C LEU A 23 -10.41 7.45 6.54
N ASN A 24 -9.62 7.40 7.61
CA ASN A 24 -8.81 8.49 8.07
C ASN A 24 -7.32 8.12 7.97
N ARG A 25 -6.44 9.12 7.81
CA ARG A 25 -4.99 8.93 7.80
C ARG A 25 -4.31 9.88 8.78
N LEU A 26 -3.29 9.39 9.46
CA LEU A 26 -2.42 10.21 10.30
C LEU A 26 -1.00 10.16 9.75
N ALA A 27 -0.33 11.32 9.74
CA ALA A 27 1.09 11.39 9.43
C ALA A 27 1.91 10.66 10.50
N ALA A 28 3.03 10.07 10.09
CA ALA A 28 4.00 9.57 11.05
C ALA A 28 4.75 10.72 11.75
N GLY A 29 5.10 10.49 13.02
CA GLY A 29 6.00 11.36 13.78
C GLY A 29 7.40 11.43 13.15
N PRO A 30 8.23 12.41 13.51
CA PRO A 30 9.51 12.67 12.83
C PRO A 30 10.48 11.48 12.80
N GLU A 31 10.57 10.74 13.91
CA GLU A 31 11.48 9.59 14.04
C GLU A 31 10.92 8.35 13.32
N ALA A 32 9.67 8.00 13.60
CA ALA A 32 8.99 6.89 12.94
C ALA A 32 8.84 7.11 11.42
N GLY A 33 8.69 8.37 10.99
CA GLY A 33 8.50 8.77 9.59
C GLY A 33 9.65 8.40 8.65
N ARG A 34 10.80 8.01 9.20
CA ARG A 34 11.89 7.39 8.44
C ARG A 34 11.45 6.05 7.85
N PHE A 35 10.64 5.26 8.57
CA PHE A 35 10.25 3.89 8.21
C PHE A 35 8.76 3.72 7.95
N VAL A 36 7.92 4.48 8.66
CA VAL A 36 6.47 4.52 8.51
C VAL A 36 6.11 5.65 7.55
N GLU A 37 5.28 5.35 6.56
CA GLU A 37 4.78 6.34 5.62
C GLU A 37 3.57 7.07 6.20
N TRP A 38 2.56 6.32 6.64
CA TRP A 38 1.40 6.85 7.35
C TRP A 38 0.69 5.77 8.16
N TYR A 39 -0.23 6.23 8.99
CA TYR A 39 -1.23 5.40 9.66
C TYR A 39 -2.56 5.54 8.94
N TRP A 40 -3.35 4.48 8.90
CA TRP A 40 -4.70 4.48 8.35
C TRP A 40 -5.68 3.91 9.37
N ILE A 41 -6.87 4.49 9.42
CA ILE A 41 -7.93 4.08 10.34
C ILE A 41 -9.18 3.86 9.51
N VAL A 42 -9.78 2.69 9.66
CA VAL A 42 -10.99 2.29 8.95
C VAL A 42 -12.00 1.81 9.97
N GLU A 43 -13.21 2.35 9.91
CA GLU A 43 -14.33 1.93 10.75
C GLU A 43 -15.51 1.58 9.86
N TRP A 44 -16.30 0.61 10.29
CA TRP A 44 -17.52 0.21 9.60
C TRP A 44 -18.59 -0.17 10.61
N ASP A 45 -19.84 0.08 10.22
CA ASP A 45 -21.04 -0.35 10.93
C ASP A 45 -22.08 -0.68 9.84
N LEU A 46 -22.31 -1.97 9.63
CA LEU A 46 -22.94 -2.50 8.43
C LEU A 46 -24.08 -3.45 8.80
N ASP A 47 -25.26 -3.19 8.24
CA ASP A 47 -26.40 -4.12 8.29
C ASP A 47 -26.18 -5.35 7.40
N GLU A 48 -25.53 -5.16 6.25
CA GLU A 48 -25.22 -6.20 5.27
C GLU A 48 -23.71 -6.28 5.01
N PRO A 49 -23.14 -7.48 4.78
CA PRO A 49 -21.71 -7.63 4.48
C PRO A 49 -21.26 -6.81 3.27
N TYR A 50 -20.06 -6.25 3.34
CA TYR A 50 -19.46 -5.49 2.24
C TYR A 50 -18.03 -5.97 1.97
N THR A 51 -17.66 -6.16 0.70
CA THR A 51 -16.28 -6.53 0.33
C THR A 51 -15.49 -5.29 -0.08
N ALA A 52 -14.54 -4.88 0.75
CA ALA A 52 -13.61 -3.82 0.44
C ALA A 52 -12.46 -4.35 -0.42
N GLU A 53 -12.13 -3.63 -1.49
CA GLU A 53 -11.11 -4.03 -2.47
C GLU A 53 -9.98 -3.00 -2.53
N VAL A 54 -8.74 -3.45 -2.41
CA VAL A 54 -7.57 -2.58 -2.44
C VAL A 54 -6.56 -3.16 -3.41
N LEU A 55 -6.00 -2.31 -4.26
CA LEU A 55 -4.78 -2.60 -4.99
C LEU A 55 -3.60 -2.34 -4.05
N PRO A 56 -2.85 -3.35 -3.60
CA PRO A 56 -1.86 -3.12 -2.55
C PRO A 56 -0.65 -2.32 -3.05
N PHE A 57 -0.07 -1.51 -2.17
CA PHE A 57 1.25 -0.93 -2.40
C PHE A 57 2.36 -1.97 -2.15
N PRO A 58 3.59 -1.78 -2.70
CA PRO A 58 4.78 -2.56 -2.36
C PRO A 58 5.24 -2.32 -0.91
N ALA A 59 4.37 -2.53 0.07
CA ALA A 59 4.58 -2.16 1.45
C ALA A 59 4.06 -3.26 2.39
N VAL A 60 4.79 -3.45 3.49
CA VAL A 60 4.33 -4.22 4.64
C VAL A 60 3.38 -3.34 5.46
N ASN A 61 2.30 -3.92 5.95
CA ASN A 61 1.36 -3.25 6.84
C ASN A 61 1.26 -3.99 8.17
N VAL A 62 1.34 -3.26 9.28
CA VAL A 62 0.92 -3.79 10.58
C VAL A 62 -0.51 -3.35 10.82
N THR A 63 -1.42 -4.29 11.06
CA THR A 63 -2.86 -4.01 11.22
C THR A 63 -3.33 -4.52 12.56
N PHE A 64 -4.00 -3.66 13.32
CA PHE A 64 -4.72 -3.96 14.55
C PHE A 64 -6.21 -3.89 14.25
N GLU A 65 -6.92 -5.02 14.31
CA GLU A 65 -8.33 -5.12 13.94
C GLU A 65 -9.21 -5.60 15.10
N GLN A 66 -10.36 -4.93 15.29
CA GLN A 66 -11.37 -5.28 16.28
C GLN A 66 -12.75 -5.49 15.63
N PRO A 67 -13.44 -6.62 15.92
CA PRO A 67 -12.93 -7.79 16.64
C PRO A 67 -11.83 -8.51 15.85
N GLY A 68 -10.84 -9.08 16.54
CA GLY A 68 -9.71 -9.72 15.85
C GLY A 68 -8.43 -9.75 16.70
N GLY A 69 -7.38 -9.12 16.19
CA GLY A 69 -6.04 -9.10 16.78
C GLY A 69 -5.09 -8.22 15.97
N ALA A 70 -3.78 -8.43 16.13
CA ALA A 70 -2.76 -7.70 15.39
C ALA A 70 -1.94 -8.60 14.47
N PHE A 71 -1.68 -8.09 13.26
CA PHE A 71 -1.07 -8.86 12.17
C PHE A 71 -0.04 -8.05 11.40
N VAL A 72 1.00 -8.72 10.94
CA VAL A 72 1.94 -8.23 9.93
C VAL A 72 1.54 -8.80 8.58
N ASN A 73 1.06 -7.93 7.70
CA ASN A 73 0.72 -8.27 6.33
C ASN A 73 1.96 -8.04 5.48
N GLY A 74 2.52 -9.12 4.93
CA GLY A 74 3.58 -9.04 3.94
C GLY A 74 3.14 -8.30 2.68
N VAL A 75 4.08 -8.08 1.76
CA VAL A 75 3.74 -7.46 0.48
C VAL A 75 2.80 -8.37 -0.29
N CYS A 76 1.59 -7.89 -0.51
CA CYS A 76 0.54 -8.61 -1.23
C CYS A 76 0.72 -8.41 -2.74
N THR A 77 0.90 -9.51 -3.46
CA THR A 77 1.15 -9.52 -4.90
C THR A 77 -0.12 -9.51 -5.73
N ARG A 78 -1.27 -9.77 -5.10
CA ARG A 78 -2.60 -9.86 -5.69
C ARG A 78 -3.46 -8.68 -5.22
N LYS A 79 -4.66 -8.55 -5.81
CA LYS A 79 -5.70 -7.70 -5.22
C LYS A 79 -6.00 -8.16 -3.80
N PHE A 80 -6.11 -7.23 -2.88
CA PHE A 80 -6.53 -7.51 -1.52
C PHE A 80 -8.04 -7.30 -1.41
N GLU A 81 -8.74 -8.33 -0.95
CA GLU A 81 -10.18 -8.32 -0.72
C GLU A 81 -10.41 -8.59 0.77
N ARG A 82 -11.22 -7.76 1.42
CA ARG A 82 -11.62 -7.94 2.82
C ARG A 82 -13.11 -7.79 2.95
N GLU A 83 -13.77 -8.87 3.37
CA GLU A 83 -15.18 -8.82 3.73
C GLU A 83 -15.34 -8.21 5.13
N LEU A 84 -16.11 -7.13 5.20
CA LEU A 84 -16.49 -6.40 6.40
C LEU A 84 -17.91 -6.81 6.80
N ARG A 85 -18.12 -7.12 8.07
CA ARG A 85 -19.41 -7.56 8.62
C ARG A 85 -19.69 -6.85 9.94
N GLY A 86 -20.96 -6.56 10.19
CA GLY A 86 -21.42 -5.93 11.43
C GLY A 86 -20.66 -4.65 11.72
N ARG A 87 -20.15 -4.52 12.95
CA ARG A 87 -19.36 -3.37 13.39
C ARG A 87 -17.92 -3.75 13.65
N GLY A 88 -16.98 -2.92 13.22
CA GLY A 88 -15.58 -3.10 13.51
C GLY A 88 -14.70 -1.90 13.17
N ARG A 89 -13.42 -2.03 13.52
CA ARG A 89 -12.38 -1.02 13.31
C ARG A 89 -11.06 -1.69 12.98
N ALA A 90 -10.30 -1.08 12.08
CA ALA A 90 -8.91 -1.39 11.83
C ALA A 90 -8.06 -0.14 11.99
N PHE A 91 -7.01 -0.23 12.80
CA PHE A 91 -5.92 0.73 12.87
C PHE A 91 -4.69 0.09 12.24
N GLY A 92 -4.19 0.67 11.16
CA GLY A 92 -3.06 0.12 10.44
C GLY A 92 -1.91 1.09 10.27
N VAL A 93 -0.73 0.52 10.11
CA VAL A 93 0.55 1.20 9.94
C VAL A 93 1.12 0.77 8.60
N LYS A 94 1.24 1.71 7.67
CA LYS A 94 1.86 1.46 6.37
C LYS A 94 3.33 1.86 6.44
N PHE A 95 4.21 0.90 6.22
CA PHE A 95 5.65 1.18 6.11
C PHE A 95 6.00 1.70 4.70
N TRP A 96 7.04 2.51 4.62
CA TRP A 96 7.76 2.72 3.37
C TRP A 96 8.25 1.37 2.84
N ALA A 97 8.37 1.23 1.52
CA ALA A 97 8.99 0.04 0.93
C ALA A 97 10.40 -0.16 1.52
N GLY A 98 10.67 -1.34 2.08
CA GLY A 98 11.91 -1.62 2.82
C GLY A 98 11.92 -1.26 4.29
N GLY A 99 11.02 -0.39 4.78
CA GLY A 99 11.09 0.15 6.13
C GLY A 99 10.91 -0.92 7.21
N PHE A 100 9.98 -1.85 6.99
CA PHE A 100 9.75 -2.96 7.92
C PHE A 100 10.95 -3.92 8.00
N GLY A 101 11.54 -4.27 6.85
CA GLY A 101 12.75 -5.12 6.80
C GLY A 101 13.97 -4.43 7.42
N ALA A 102 14.07 -3.10 7.29
CA ALA A 102 15.14 -2.32 7.90
C ALA A 102 15.05 -2.29 9.44
N ILE A 103 13.85 -2.13 10.00
CA ILE A 103 13.64 -2.16 11.46
C ILE A 103 13.84 -3.57 12.03
N THR A 104 13.26 -4.58 11.38
CA THR A 104 13.22 -5.95 11.94
C THR A 104 14.42 -6.80 11.57
N GLY A 105 15.20 -6.40 10.56
CA GLY A 105 16.29 -7.19 9.98
C GLY A 105 15.83 -8.39 9.13
N LEU A 106 14.52 -8.64 9.06
CA LEU A 106 13.92 -9.77 8.35
C LEU A 106 14.07 -9.64 6.82
N ASP A 107 14.15 -10.80 6.16
CA ASP A 107 13.95 -10.88 4.71
C ASP A 107 12.46 -10.77 4.40
N VAL A 108 12.01 -9.61 3.92
CA VAL A 108 10.60 -9.38 3.54
C VAL A 108 10.14 -10.36 2.46
N GLY A 109 11.06 -10.87 1.65
CA GLY A 109 10.77 -11.89 0.65
C GLY A 109 10.32 -13.23 1.22
N SER A 110 10.60 -13.53 2.50
CA SER A 110 10.25 -14.81 3.11
C SER A 110 8.80 -14.91 3.57
N PHE A 111 8.09 -13.78 3.69
CA PHE A 111 6.68 -13.70 4.11
C PHE A 111 5.84 -12.86 3.14
N ARG A 112 6.26 -12.79 1.88
CA ARG A 112 5.46 -12.22 0.80
C ARG A 112 4.15 -13.00 0.67
N ASP A 113 3.03 -12.30 0.48
CA ASP A 113 1.68 -12.88 0.42
C ASP A 113 1.22 -13.61 1.69
N GLU A 114 1.97 -13.49 2.80
CA GLU A 114 1.64 -14.09 4.08
C GLU A 114 1.12 -13.04 5.08
N VAL A 115 0.32 -13.52 6.03
CA VAL A 115 -0.14 -12.75 7.19
C VAL A 115 0.38 -13.43 8.44
N LEU A 116 1.26 -12.74 9.16
CA LEU A 116 1.85 -13.25 10.39
C LEU A 116 1.16 -12.62 11.60
N PRO A 117 0.91 -13.37 12.69
CA PRO A 117 0.58 -12.76 13.97
C PRO A 117 1.67 -11.77 14.38
N LEU A 118 1.29 -10.63 14.99
CA LEU A 118 2.26 -9.63 15.40
C LEU A 118 3.31 -10.20 16.38
N SER A 119 2.88 -11.07 17.30
CA SER A 119 3.74 -11.75 18.28
C SER A 119 4.74 -12.73 17.66
N ALA A 120 4.53 -13.17 16.41
CA ALA A 120 5.50 -13.99 15.69
C ALA A 120 6.70 -13.19 15.16
N VAL A 121 6.55 -11.86 15.03
CA VAL A 121 7.61 -10.95 14.58
C VAL A 121 8.23 -10.21 15.77
N PHE A 122 7.38 -9.70 16.67
CA PHE A 122 7.81 -8.95 17.84
C PHE A 122 7.39 -9.68 19.11
N PRO A 123 8.34 -10.08 19.99
CA PRO A 123 8.00 -10.81 21.22
C PRO A 123 6.96 -10.10 22.11
N ASP A 124 6.99 -8.77 22.17
CA ASP A 124 6.03 -7.96 22.92
C ASP A 124 4.75 -7.59 22.13
N GLY A 125 4.48 -8.28 21.01
CA GLY A 125 3.39 -7.98 20.08
C GLY A 125 2.00 -8.05 20.73
N ASP A 126 1.77 -9.01 21.61
CA ASP A 126 0.47 -9.14 22.31
C ASP A 126 0.24 -7.96 23.26
N ARG A 127 1.27 -7.59 24.03
CA ARG A 127 1.23 -6.40 24.89
C ARG A 127 1.00 -5.12 24.09
N LEU A 128 1.66 -4.97 22.94
CA LEU A 128 1.44 -3.83 22.05
C LEU A 128 -0.01 -3.79 21.55
N THR A 129 -0.57 -4.95 21.22
CA THR A 129 -1.96 -5.09 20.75
C THR A 129 -2.94 -4.58 21.80
N ASP A 130 -2.78 -5.00 23.06
CA ASP A 130 -3.63 -4.56 24.17
C ASP A 130 -3.55 -3.03 24.34
N LEU A 131 -2.34 -2.47 24.37
CA LEU A 131 -2.14 -1.01 24.53
C LEU A 131 -2.75 -0.18 23.38
N VAL A 132 -2.70 -0.68 22.14
CA VAL A 132 -3.32 -0.02 20.98
C VAL A 132 -4.84 -0.11 21.06
N PHE A 133 -5.39 -1.21 21.55
CA PHE A 133 -6.83 -1.39 21.73
C PHE A 133 -7.41 -0.58 22.89
N GLU A 134 -6.67 -0.45 24.00
CA GLU A 134 -7.06 0.36 25.15
C GLU A 134 -6.97 1.87 24.89
N ALA A 135 -6.16 2.32 23.92
CA ALA A 135 -5.98 3.73 23.61
C ALA A 135 -7.30 4.43 23.19
N GLU A 136 -7.64 5.53 23.85
CA GLU A 136 -8.93 6.21 23.66
C GLU A 136 -9.05 6.99 22.33
N SER A 137 -7.93 7.27 21.65
CA SER A 137 -7.90 8.04 20.40
C SER A 137 -6.84 7.52 19.42
N ASP A 138 -7.03 7.81 18.12
CA ASP A 138 -6.09 7.37 17.08
C ASP A 138 -4.72 8.06 17.19
N VAL A 139 -4.71 9.29 17.69
CA VAL A 139 -3.45 9.98 18.04
C VAL A 139 -2.71 9.24 19.16
N ARG A 140 -3.44 8.71 20.14
CA ARG A 140 -2.85 7.89 21.21
C ARG A 140 -2.40 6.52 20.69
N ARG A 141 -3.16 5.87 19.81
CA ARG A 141 -2.75 4.62 19.13
C ARG A 141 -1.44 4.79 18.37
N ARG A 142 -1.33 5.87 17.58
CA ARG A 142 -0.09 6.25 16.90
C ARG A 142 1.04 6.42 17.89
N ALA A 143 0.85 7.18 18.97
CA ALA A 143 1.89 7.41 19.97
C ALA A 143 2.35 6.11 20.66
N VAL A 144 1.44 5.19 20.96
CA VAL A 144 1.76 3.86 21.52
C VAL A 144 2.63 3.07 20.54
N PHE A 145 2.24 3.03 19.27
CA PHE A 145 3.02 2.31 18.25
C PHE A 145 4.38 2.96 17.99
N GLU A 146 4.47 4.29 17.97
CA GLU A 146 5.73 5.01 17.79
C GLU A 146 6.69 4.82 18.97
N ALA A 147 6.17 4.81 20.21
CA ALA A 147 6.98 4.48 21.39
C ALA A 147 7.52 3.06 21.32
N PHE A 148 6.69 2.10 20.88
CA PHE A 148 7.15 0.74 20.63
C PHE A 148 8.22 0.68 19.53
N LEU A 149 8.04 1.39 18.43
CA LEU A 149 9.03 1.44 17.36
C LEU A 149 10.35 2.04 17.83
N HIS A 150 10.32 3.08 18.67
CA HIS A 150 11.51 3.73 19.22
C HIS A 150 12.47 2.72 19.84
N ASP A 151 11.93 1.79 20.64
CA ASP A 151 12.70 0.73 21.30
C ASP A 151 13.27 -0.32 20.32
N HIS A 152 12.79 -0.34 19.08
CA HIS A 152 13.18 -1.27 18.02
C HIS A 152 13.94 -0.61 16.86
N LEU A 153 14.27 0.68 16.97
CA LEU A 153 14.91 1.40 15.87
C LEU A 153 16.28 0.84 15.56
N ALA A 154 16.44 0.43 14.31
CA ALA A 154 17.73 0.00 13.77
C ALA A 154 18.64 1.21 13.49
N PRO A 155 19.97 1.03 13.58
CA PRO A 155 20.93 2.04 13.14
C PRO A 155 20.71 2.42 11.65
N PRO A 156 21.29 3.55 11.20
CA PRO A 156 21.26 3.93 9.78
C PRO A 156 21.66 2.77 8.86
N ASP A 157 20.82 2.48 7.86
CA ASP A 157 21.03 1.43 6.88
C ASP A 157 21.06 2.06 5.48
N PRO A 158 22.25 2.28 4.89
CA PRO A 158 22.36 2.89 3.57
C PRO A 158 21.67 2.10 2.45
N SER A 159 21.55 0.77 2.61
CA SER A 159 20.85 -0.06 1.63
C SER A 159 19.35 0.19 1.67
N TYR A 160 18.79 0.37 2.86
CA TYR A 160 17.40 0.76 3.02
C TYR A 160 17.13 2.16 2.44
N GLU A 161 17.96 3.15 2.76
CA GLU A 161 17.75 4.52 2.24
C GLU A 161 17.78 4.54 0.70
N LEU A 162 18.71 3.80 0.08
CA LEU A 162 18.75 3.64 -1.37
C LEU A 162 17.48 2.96 -1.91
N VAL A 163 17.02 1.87 -1.29
CA VAL A 163 15.77 1.20 -1.70
C VAL A 163 14.58 2.15 -1.60
N ARG A 164 14.48 2.90 -0.52
CA ARG A 164 13.41 3.88 -0.30
C ARG A 164 13.43 4.95 -1.38
N GLU A 165 14.59 5.53 -1.67
CA GLU A 165 14.75 6.55 -2.70
C GLU A 165 14.36 6.03 -4.09
N ILE A 166 14.83 4.83 -4.45
CA ILE A 166 14.50 4.19 -5.73
C ILE A 166 12.97 3.98 -5.83
N VAL A 167 12.33 3.39 -4.81
CA VAL A 167 10.90 3.09 -4.85
C VAL A 167 10.06 4.37 -4.86
N SER A 168 10.43 5.39 -4.07
CA SER A 168 9.77 6.70 -4.10
C SER A 168 9.88 7.37 -5.46
N THR A 169 11.02 7.22 -6.14
CA THR A 169 11.20 7.74 -7.50
C THR A 169 10.35 6.97 -8.51
N MET A 170 10.30 5.64 -8.44
CA MET A 170 9.42 4.82 -9.28
C MET A 170 7.93 5.15 -9.08
N ALA A 171 7.54 5.57 -7.87
CA ALA A 171 6.17 5.96 -7.56
C ALA A 171 5.79 7.35 -8.09
N ALA A 172 6.76 8.27 -8.15
CA ALA A 172 6.57 9.66 -8.53
C ALA A 172 6.79 9.93 -10.02
N ASP A 173 7.70 9.18 -10.66
CA ASP A 173 8.10 9.38 -12.05
C ASP A 173 7.54 8.28 -12.97
N ARG A 174 6.44 8.60 -13.66
CA ARG A 174 5.77 7.71 -14.61
C ARG A 174 6.62 7.38 -15.84
N SER A 175 7.63 8.19 -16.16
CA SER A 175 8.53 7.91 -17.28
C SER A 175 9.49 6.77 -16.98
N LEU A 176 9.74 6.48 -15.70
CA LEU A 176 10.57 5.37 -15.27
C LEU A 176 9.78 4.06 -15.43
N ALA A 177 10.00 3.41 -16.57
CA ALA A 177 9.15 2.38 -17.12
C ALA A 177 9.83 1.00 -17.09
N ARG A 178 11.15 0.96 -17.09
CA ARG A 178 11.93 -0.25 -17.29
C ARG A 178 13.03 -0.37 -16.25
N VAL A 179 13.42 -1.61 -15.97
CA VAL A 179 14.41 -1.89 -14.91
C VAL A 179 15.79 -1.35 -15.29
N ASP A 180 16.16 -1.36 -16.58
CA ASP A 180 17.41 -0.79 -17.09
C ASP A 180 17.49 0.73 -16.83
N GLU A 181 16.40 1.47 -17.04
CA GLU A 181 16.32 2.90 -16.72
C GLU A 181 16.52 3.16 -15.22
N VAL A 182 15.99 2.29 -14.34
CA VAL A 182 16.26 2.38 -12.89
C VAL A 182 17.74 2.14 -12.60
N THR A 183 18.34 1.12 -13.21
CA THR A 183 19.75 0.81 -12.96
C THR A 183 20.68 1.92 -13.43
N GLU A 184 20.39 2.55 -14.57
CA GLU A 184 21.14 3.67 -15.12
C GLU A 184 20.99 4.91 -14.22
N ARG A 185 19.77 5.25 -13.83
CA ARG A 185 19.48 6.45 -13.03
C ARG A 185 20.17 6.44 -11.66
N PHE A 186 20.24 5.27 -11.02
CA PHE A 186 20.77 5.14 -9.66
C PHE A 186 22.20 4.58 -9.63
N ASP A 187 22.80 4.29 -10.78
CA ASP A 187 24.11 3.62 -10.89
C ASP A 187 24.18 2.31 -10.04
N VAL A 188 23.11 1.52 -10.09
CA VAL A 188 23.01 0.25 -9.34
C VAL A 188 22.97 -0.92 -10.31
N PRO A 189 23.92 -1.88 -10.24
CA PRO A 189 23.87 -3.07 -11.06
C PRO A 189 22.58 -3.88 -10.85
N ILE A 190 22.00 -4.39 -11.94
CA ILE A 190 20.70 -5.09 -11.91
C ILE A 190 20.62 -6.23 -10.88
N ARG A 191 21.70 -6.99 -10.68
CA ARG A 191 21.75 -8.08 -9.68
C ARG A 191 21.69 -7.55 -8.25
N THR A 192 22.33 -6.41 -7.98
CA THR A 192 22.27 -5.73 -6.69
C THR A 192 20.88 -5.18 -6.45
N LEU A 193 20.28 -4.52 -7.44
CA LEU A 193 18.91 -4.01 -7.38
C LEU A 193 17.92 -5.12 -7.05
N GLN A 194 17.97 -6.25 -7.78
CA GLN A 194 17.10 -7.40 -7.55
C GLN A 194 17.26 -7.99 -6.14
N ARG A 195 18.51 -8.11 -5.64
CA ARG A 195 18.79 -8.62 -4.29
C ARG A 195 18.23 -7.69 -3.22
N LEU A 196 18.45 -6.39 -3.35
CA LEU A 196 17.92 -5.37 -2.42
C LEU A 196 16.39 -5.39 -2.41
N PHE A 197 15.76 -5.39 -3.58
CA PHE A 197 14.30 -5.42 -3.70
C PHE A 197 13.70 -6.69 -3.10
N ARG A 198 14.28 -7.87 -3.36
CA ARG A 198 13.83 -9.12 -2.74
C ARG A 198 13.92 -9.05 -1.22
N ARG A 199 15.03 -8.57 -0.67
CA ARG A 199 15.27 -8.51 0.79
C ARG A 199 14.36 -7.51 1.49
N TYR A 200 14.32 -6.28 0.99
CA TYR A 200 13.68 -5.15 1.68
C TYR A 200 12.21 -4.99 1.27
N VAL A 201 11.90 -5.17 -0.01
CA VAL A 201 10.54 -4.95 -0.55
C VAL A 201 9.77 -6.27 -0.68
N GLY A 202 10.43 -7.42 -0.72
CA GLY A 202 9.80 -8.73 -0.89
C GLY A 202 9.43 -9.09 -2.33
N VAL A 203 9.52 -8.14 -3.26
CA VAL A 203 9.15 -8.29 -4.68
C VAL A 203 10.23 -7.67 -5.57
N GLY A 204 10.33 -8.11 -6.83
CA GLY A 204 11.34 -7.59 -7.77
C GLY A 204 11.01 -6.20 -8.33
N PRO A 205 12.01 -5.46 -8.84
CA PRO A 205 11.83 -4.08 -9.34
C PRO A 205 10.82 -3.98 -10.49
N LYS A 206 10.80 -4.97 -11.40
CA LYS A 206 9.82 -5.03 -12.49
C LYS A 206 8.37 -5.10 -11.98
N TRP A 207 8.15 -5.84 -10.89
CA TRP A 207 6.81 -5.93 -10.28
C TRP A 207 6.41 -4.57 -9.69
N VAL A 208 7.34 -3.88 -9.02
CA VAL A 208 7.09 -2.56 -8.43
C VAL A 208 6.72 -1.53 -9.50
N LEU A 209 7.45 -1.46 -10.62
CA LEU A 209 7.11 -0.59 -11.77
C LEU A 209 5.69 -0.87 -12.28
N ARG A 210 5.37 -2.15 -12.51
CA ARG A 210 4.03 -2.56 -12.97
C ARG A 210 2.95 -2.18 -11.97
N ARG A 211 3.21 -2.36 -10.68
CA ARG A 211 2.24 -2.03 -9.63
C ARG A 211 1.93 -0.53 -9.64
N TYR A 212 2.93 0.35 -9.72
CA TYR A 212 2.70 1.79 -9.78
C TYR A 212 1.99 2.23 -11.05
N ARG A 213 2.31 1.63 -12.22
CA ARG A 213 1.54 1.87 -13.45
C ARG A 213 0.08 1.50 -13.35
N LEU A 214 -0.22 0.36 -12.71
CA LEU A 214 -1.61 -0.04 -12.47
C LEU A 214 -2.32 0.92 -11.52
N HIS A 215 -1.62 1.43 -10.50
CA HIS A 215 -2.13 2.48 -9.63
C HIS A 215 -2.43 3.77 -10.40
N ASP A 216 -1.51 4.23 -11.25
CA ASP A 216 -1.70 5.41 -12.09
C ASP A 216 -2.85 5.22 -13.07
N GLY A 217 -2.93 4.07 -13.74
CA GLY A 217 -4.03 3.75 -14.65
C GLY A 217 -5.38 3.71 -13.96
N ALA A 218 -5.47 3.07 -12.78
CA ALA A 218 -6.72 3.01 -12.02
C ALA A 218 -7.15 4.40 -11.52
N GLU A 219 -6.21 5.23 -11.07
CA GLU A 219 -6.48 6.61 -10.65
C GLU A 219 -7.01 7.46 -11.82
N LEU A 220 -6.34 7.46 -12.97
CA LEU A 220 -6.76 8.21 -14.16
C LEU A 220 -8.14 7.77 -14.68
N LEU A 221 -8.40 6.45 -14.72
CA LEU A 221 -9.72 5.92 -15.10
C LEU A 221 -10.81 6.33 -14.10
N ALA A 222 -10.52 6.29 -12.80
CA ALA A 222 -11.45 6.69 -11.75
C ALA A 222 -11.73 8.21 -11.74
N GLN A 223 -10.78 9.03 -12.19
CA GLN A 223 -10.92 10.48 -12.35
C GLN A 223 -11.61 10.85 -13.68
N GLY A 224 -11.67 9.93 -14.64
CA GLY A 224 -12.33 10.15 -15.93
C GLY A 224 -11.48 11.01 -16.86
N GLU A 225 -10.18 11.09 -16.59
CA GLU A 225 -9.19 11.85 -17.35
C GLU A 225 -8.68 11.06 -18.57
N VAL A 226 -9.48 10.10 -19.05
CA VAL A 226 -9.10 9.16 -20.11
C VAL A 226 -10.07 9.30 -21.27
N ALA A 227 -9.62 9.95 -22.34
CA ALA A 227 -10.35 10.03 -23.60
C ALA A 227 -10.23 8.71 -24.40
N GLU A 228 -9.01 8.15 -24.48
CA GLU A 228 -8.73 6.92 -25.21
C GLU A 228 -7.82 5.96 -24.42
N LEU A 229 -8.20 4.68 -24.36
CA LEU A 229 -7.43 3.64 -23.65
C LEU A 229 -6.08 3.35 -24.30
N ALA A 230 -5.95 3.55 -25.61
CA ALA A 230 -4.69 3.36 -26.33
C ALA A 230 -3.65 4.41 -25.92
N GLU A 231 -4.05 5.68 -25.85
CA GLU A 231 -3.20 6.78 -25.38
C GLU A 231 -2.79 6.60 -23.91
N LEU A 232 -3.74 6.22 -23.04
CA LEU A 232 -3.45 5.90 -21.65
C LEU A 232 -2.40 4.78 -21.56
N SER A 233 -2.60 3.69 -22.29
CA SER A 233 -1.68 2.54 -22.30
C SER A 233 -0.26 2.96 -22.70
N ALA A 234 -0.12 3.74 -23.77
CA ALA A 234 1.16 4.27 -24.24
C ALA A 234 1.81 5.20 -23.20
N SER A 235 1.04 6.09 -22.57
CA SER A 235 1.54 7.01 -21.54
C SER A 235 2.04 6.31 -20.27
N LEU A 236 1.49 5.13 -19.96
CA LEU A 236 1.91 4.29 -18.84
C LEU A 236 3.08 3.35 -19.21
N GLY A 237 3.58 3.43 -20.44
CA GLY A 237 4.72 2.63 -20.92
C GLY A 237 4.37 1.18 -21.25
N TYR A 238 3.11 0.88 -21.57
CA TYR A 238 2.72 -0.41 -22.14
C TYR A 238 2.97 -0.44 -23.65
N PHE A 239 3.26 -1.64 -24.16
CA PHE A 239 3.51 -1.87 -25.58
C PHE A 239 2.26 -1.62 -26.45
N ASP A 240 1.10 -2.07 -25.97
CA ASP A 240 -0.18 -1.87 -26.64
C ASP A 240 -1.34 -1.88 -25.62
N GLN A 241 -2.52 -1.47 -26.06
CA GLN A 241 -3.74 -1.46 -25.23
C GLN A 241 -4.14 -2.84 -24.73
N ALA A 242 -3.89 -3.90 -25.50
CA ALA A 242 -4.30 -5.27 -25.14
C ALA A 242 -3.47 -5.78 -23.95
N HIS A 243 -2.17 -5.52 -23.93
CA HIS A 243 -1.29 -5.84 -22.81
C HIS A 243 -1.71 -5.12 -21.54
N PHE A 244 -1.99 -3.80 -21.61
CA PHE A 244 -2.52 -3.06 -20.46
C PHE A 244 -3.85 -3.64 -19.98
N SER A 245 -4.80 -3.87 -20.89
CA SER A 245 -6.14 -4.37 -20.53
C SER A 245 -6.09 -5.75 -19.88
N ASN A 246 -5.23 -6.65 -20.39
CA ASN A 246 -5.03 -7.98 -19.83
C ASN A 246 -4.38 -7.92 -18.44
N GLU A 247 -3.32 -7.11 -18.25
CA GLU A 247 -2.67 -6.98 -16.95
C GLU A 247 -3.60 -6.31 -15.93
N PHE A 248 -4.32 -5.26 -16.34
CA PHE A 248 -5.30 -4.57 -15.51
C PHE A 248 -6.42 -5.53 -15.08
N LYS A 249 -7.02 -6.28 -16.01
CA LYS A 249 -8.05 -7.28 -15.68
C LYS A 249 -7.53 -8.38 -14.77
N GLN A 250 -6.31 -8.87 -15.00
CA GLN A 250 -5.72 -9.89 -14.13
C GLN A 250 -5.53 -9.39 -12.70
N GLN A 251 -5.14 -8.12 -12.52
CA GLN A 251 -4.77 -7.59 -11.22
C GLN A 251 -5.94 -6.93 -10.46
N ILE A 252 -6.95 -6.42 -11.18
CA ILE A 252 -8.08 -5.66 -10.60
C ILE A 252 -9.39 -6.44 -10.73
N GLY A 253 -9.49 -7.37 -11.69
CA GLY A 253 -10.68 -8.19 -11.94
C GLY A 253 -11.65 -7.61 -12.98
N LEU A 254 -11.51 -6.32 -13.29
CA LEU A 254 -12.29 -5.60 -14.31
C LEU A 254 -11.38 -5.18 -15.46
N THR A 255 -11.91 -5.10 -16.68
CA THR A 255 -11.21 -4.40 -17.76
C THR A 255 -11.14 -2.89 -17.47
N PRO A 256 -10.18 -2.16 -18.09
CA PRO A 256 -10.12 -0.70 -17.95
C PRO A 256 -11.44 0.01 -18.28
N ALA A 257 -12.15 -0.44 -19.32
CA ALA A 257 -13.43 0.13 -19.74
C ALA A 257 -14.55 -0.11 -18.72
N GLU A 258 -14.67 -1.34 -18.19
CA GLU A 258 -15.65 -1.67 -17.14
C GLU A 258 -15.36 -0.87 -15.86
N TYR A 259 -14.08 -0.76 -15.48
CA TYR A 259 -13.67 0.02 -14.32
C TYR A 259 -14.02 1.50 -14.46
N ALA A 260 -13.73 2.11 -15.63
CA ALA A 260 -14.07 3.50 -15.92
C ALA A 260 -15.58 3.76 -15.94
N ALA A 261 -16.35 2.83 -16.51
CA ALA A 261 -17.81 2.92 -16.54
C ALA A 261 -18.42 2.88 -15.13
N ARG A 262 -17.93 1.97 -14.27
CA ARG A 262 -18.35 1.88 -12.86
C ARG A 262 -17.99 3.15 -12.10
N ALA A 263 -16.76 3.64 -12.24
CA ALA A 263 -16.35 4.90 -11.64
C ALA A 263 -17.22 6.08 -12.11
N ALA A 264 -17.54 6.17 -13.40
CA ALA A 264 -18.42 7.21 -13.93
C ALA A 264 -19.83 7.18 -13.31
N ALA A 265 -20.41 6.00 -13.12
CA ALA A 265 -21.70 5.83 -12.46
C ALA A 265 -21.64 6.28 -10.99
N GLU A 266 -20.58 5.93 -10.27
CA GLU A 266 -20.36 6.38 -8.88
C GLU A 266 -20.30 7.91 -8.78
N ARG A 267 -19.68 8.59 -9.76
CA ARG A 267 -19.63 10.06 -9.78
C ARG A 267 -20.99 10.71 -9.90
N GLN A 268 -21.87 10.17 -10.75
CA GLN A 268 -23.20 10.75 -11.01
C GLN A 268 -24.13 10.64 -9.80
N ILE A 269 -23.93 9.64 -8.93
CA ILE A 269 -24.75 9.45 -7.72
C ILE A 269 -24.39 10.47 -6.63
N THR A 270 -23.15 10.97 -6.58
CA THR A 270 -22.71 11.96 -5.57
C THR A 270 -23.24 13.39 -5.84
N TYR A 271 -23.73 13.69 -7.06
CA TYR A 271 -24.26 15.01 -7.43
C TYR A 271 -25.81 15.08 -7.46
N ARG A 272 -26.50 14.11 -6.84
CA ARG A 272 -27.95 14.14 -6.60
C ARG A 272 -28.23 14.18 -5.12
#